data_AF-A0A1M6GZQ1-F1
#
_entry.id   AF-A0A1M6GZQ1-F1
#
_cell.length_a   1.000
_cell.length_b   1.000
_cell.length_c   1.000
_cell.angle_alpha   90.00
_cell.angle_beta   90.00
_cell.angle_gamma   90.00
#
_symmetry.space_group_name_H-M   'P 1'
#
loop_
_entity.id
_entity.type
_entity.pdbx_description
1 polymer ?
#
loop_
_entity_poly.entity_id
_entity_poly.type
_entity_poly.pdbx_seq_one_letter_code
_entity_poly.pdbx_strand_id
1 'polypeptide(L)'
;MRALILHRPGLPGWLSEMLKYQGPNRLAVQMLAWHETLYYHAIATAVYAEVVGRAVGLQEKELEWLTQGAFFHDCGKISWPSCLTDKKGLDGEDRKLVNAHPIAWEYYLREY
;
A
#
# COMPACT_ATOMS: atom_id res chain seq x y z
N MET A 1 -10.92 16.88 -14.83
CA MET A 1 -10.17 15.81 -14.12
C MET A 1 -11.15 14.66 -13.90
N ARG A 2 -11.13 13.62 -14.75
CA ARG A 2 -12.02 12.46 -14.57
C ARG A 2 -11.43 11.60 -13.46
N ALA A 3 -12.15 11.48 -12.35
CA ALA A 3 -11.87 10.48 -11.33
C ALA A 3 -11.82 9.12 -12.02
N LEU A 4 -10.62 8.53 -12.09
CA LEU A 4 -10.44 7.12 -12.36
C LEU A 4 -11.06 6.38 -11.17
N ILE A 5 -12.36 6.14 -11.25
CA ILE A 5 -13.04 5.21 -10.36
C ILE A 5 -12.37 3.86 -10.66
N LEU A 6 -11.51 3.45 -9.74
CA LEU A 6 -10.89 2.12 -9.64
C LEU A 6 -11.97 1.07 -9.37
N HIS A 7 -12.98 0.94 -10.24
CA HIS A 7 -13.89 -0.18 -10.15
C HIS A 7 -13.28 -1.36 -10.89
N ARG A 8 -12.41 -2.09 -10.19
CA ARG A 8 -12.08 -3.46 -10.60
C ARG A 8 -13.23 -4.36 -10.11
N PRO A 9 -13.92 -5.11 -10.98
CA PRO A 9 -14.83 -6.16 -10.54
C PRO A 9 -14.04 -7.20 -9.75
N GLY A 10 -14.49 -7.53 -8.53
CA GLY A 10 -13.84 -8.52 -7.65
C GLY A 10 -13.04 -7.98 -6.46
N LEU A 11 -13.04 -6.66 -6.20
CA LEU A 11 -12.47 -6.14 -4.96
C LEU A 11 -13.36 -6.51 -3.76
N PRO A 12 -12.80 -6.92 -2.60
CA PRO A 12 -13.56 -7.15 -1.39
C PRO A 12 -14.37 -5.92 -0.98
N GLY A 13 -15.58 -6.14 -0.44
CA GLY A 13 -16.49 -5.05 -0.05
C GLY A 13 -15.85 -4.06 0.92
N TRP A 14 -15.04 -4.55 1.88
CA TRP A 14 -14.31 -3.72 2.83
C TRP A 14 -13.28 -2.80 2.16
N LEU A 15 -12.63 -3.25 1.08
CA LEU A 15 -11.67 -2.43 0.34
C LEU A 15 -12.40 -1.33 -0.42
N SER A 16 -13.59 -1.62 -0.95
CA SER A 16 -14.44 -0.59 -1.53
C SER A 16 -14.93 0.42 -0.48
N GLU A 17 -15.30 -0.01 0.72
CA GLU A 17 -15.73 0.88 1.80
C GLU A 17 -14.57 1.71 2.37
N MET A 18 -13.39 1.11 2.55
CA MET A 18 -12.16 1.81 2.95
C MET A 18 -11.82 2.95 1.97
N LEU A 19 -11.98 2.72 0.66
CA LEU A 19 -11.77 3.73 -0.37
C LEU A 19 -12.89 4.78 -0.43
N LYS A 20 -14.09 4.50 0.12
CA LYS A 20 -15.23 5.44 0.16
C LYS A 20 -15.19 6.38 1.36
N TYR A 21 -14.83 5.90 2.55
CA TYR A 21 -14.97 6.67 3.81
C TYR A 21 -13.84 7.68 4.10
N GLN A 22 -12.78 7.73 3.30
CA GLN A 22 -11.58 8.56 3.56
C GLN A 22 -11.37 9.68 2.53
N GLY A 23 -12.36 9.98 1.68
CA GLY A 23 -12.10 10.67 0.40
C GLY A 23 -11.22 9.79 -0.50
N PRO A 24 -10.76 10.23 -1.68
CA PRO A 24 -9.74 9.48 -2.40
C PRO A 24 -8.52 9.40 -1.49
N ASN A 25 -8.29 8.25 -0.87
CA ASN A 25 -7.19 8.04 0.06
C ASN A 25 -5.91 8.42 -0.69
N ARG A 26 -5.39 9.63 -0.40
CA ARG A 26 -4.40 10.30 -1.25
C ARG A 26 -3.14 9.45 -1.39
N LEU A 27 -2.85 8.67 -0.37
CA LEU A 27 -1.74 7.73 -0.27
C LEU A 27 -1.95 6.54 -1.22
N ALA A 28 -3.14 5.95 -1.24
CA ALA A 28 -3.50 4.89 -2.19
C ALA A 28 -3.42 5.39 -3.65
N VAL A 29 -3.87 6.63 -3.91
CA VAL A 29 -3.76 7.27 -5.23
C VAL A 29 -2.29 7.55 -5.59
N GLN A 30 -1.48 7.99 -4.63
CA GLN A 30 -0.04 8.22 -4.82
C GLN A 30 0.72 6.93 -5.08
N MET A 31 0.39 5.84 -4.39
CA MET A 31 0.98 4.52 -4.66
C MET A 31 0.67 4.06 -6.08
N LEU A 32 -0.58 4.20 -6.53
CA LEU A 32 -0.96 3.89 -7.91
C LEU A 32 -0.28 4.80 -8.94
N ALA A 33 -0.20 6.10 -8.65
CA ALA A 33 0.44 7.08 -9.53
C ALA A 33 1.96 6.89 -9.62
N TRP A 34 2.59 6.43 -8.53
CA TRP A 34 4.03 6.14 -8.50
C TRP A 34 4.35 4.87 -9.29
N HIS A 35 3.66 3.76 -9.02
CA HIS A 35 3.84 2.54 -9.80
C HIS A 35 2.69 1.54 -9.58
N GLU A 36 2.07 1.05 -10.64
CA GLU A 36 0.92 0.15 -10.55
C GLU A 36 1.22 -1.16 -9.79
N THR A 37 2.44 -1.69 -9.93
CA THR A 37 2.85 -2.92 -9.24
C THR A 37 2.86 -2.75 -7.72
N LEU A 38 3.23 -1.55 -7.21
CA LEU A 38 3.19 -1.26 -5.79
C LEU A 38 1.75 -1.32 -5.26
N TYR A 39 0.82 -0.72 -6.00
CA TYR A 39 -0.59 -0.70 -5.63
C TYR A 39 -1.21 -2.11 -5.64
N TYR A 40 -0.92 -2.91 -6.67
CA TYR A 40 -1.42 -4.28 -6.73
C TYR A 40 -0.79 -5.20 -5.68
N HIS A 41 0.50 -5.01 -5.39
CA HIS A 41 1.19 -5.68 -4.28
C HIS A 41 0.52 -5.38 -2.94
N ALA A 42 0.18 -4.12 -2.69
CA ALA A 42 -0.54 -3.70 -1.48
C ALA A 42 -1.91 -4.36 -1.35
N ILE A 43 -2.71 -4.41 -2.43
CA ILE A 43 -4.00 -5.10 -2.44
C ILE A 43 -3.83 -6.59 -2.13
N ALA A 44 -2.94 -7.27 -2.85
CA ALA A 44 -2.71 -8.71 -2.68
C ALA A 44 -2.25 -9.02 -1.25
N THR A 45 -1.32 -8.22 -0.73
CA THR A 45 -0.80 -8.37 0.64
C THR A 45 -1.90 -8.19 1.68
N ALA A 46 -2.78 -7.19 1.52
CA ALA A 46 -3.89 -6.98 2.43
C ALA A 46 -4.91 -8.14 2.41
N VAL A 47 -5.22 -8.69 1.24
CA VAL A 47 -6.09 -9.88 1.10
C VAL A 47 -5.46 -11.09 1.78
N TYR A 48 -4.18 -11.36 1.55
CA TYR A 48 -3.49 -12.48 2.21
C TYR A 48 -3.41 -12.29 3.72
N ALA A 49 -3.14 -11.07 4.18
CA ALA A 49 -3.11 -10.75 5.60
C ALA A 49 -4.47 -10.98 6.26
N GLU A 50 -5.58 -10.59 5.62
CA GLU A 50 -6.93 -10.88 6.11
C GLU A 50 -7.18 -12.38 6.25
N VAL A 51 -6.84 -13.17 5.22
CA VAL A 51 -7.04 -14.63 5.21
C VAL A 51 -6.25 -15.28 6.34
N VAL A 52 -4.99 -14.90 6.51
CA VAL A 52 -4.13 -15.40 7.60
C VAL A 52 -4.69 -14.96 8.95
N GLY A 53 -5.08 -13.70 9.10
CA GLY A 53 -5.67 -13.15 10.32
C GLY A 53 -6.92 -13.91 10.75
N ARG A 54 -7.83 -14.19 9.81
CA ARG A 54 -9.04 -14.99 10.08
C ARG A 54 -8.67 -16.41 10.48
N ALA A 55 -7.69 -17.02 9.82
CA ALA A 55 -7.24 -18.38 10.12
C ALA A 55 -6.63 -18.51 11.53
N VAL A 56 -6.03 -17.44 12.07
CA VAL A 56 -5.49 -17.43 13.44
C VAL A 56 -6.46 -16.87 14.50
N GLY A 57 -7.71 -16.59 14.13
CA GLY A 57 -8.77 -16.21 15.05
C GLY A 57 -8.82 -14.72 15.44
N LEU A 58 -8.22 -13.83 14.65
CA LEU A 58 -8.33 -12.39 14.87
C LEU A 58 -9.78 -11.93 14.76
N GLN A 59 -10.17 -11.01 15.65
CA GLN A 59 -11.48 -10.40 15.67
C GLN A 59 -11.60 -9.30 14.61
N GLU A 60 -12.83 -8.89 14.27
CA GLU A 60 -13.09 -7.98 13.16
C GLU A 60 -12.27 -6.68 13.24
N LYS A 61 -12.16 -6.08 14.44
CA LYS A 61 -11.34 -4.88 14.66
C LYS A 61 -9.84 -5.11 14.43
N GLU A 62 -9.34 -6.29 14.79
CA GLU A 62 -7.94 -6.65 14.57
C GLU A 62 -7.67 -6.93 13.09
N LEU A 63 -8.64 -7.51 12.39
CA LEU A 63 -8.60 -7.71 10.95
C LEU A 63 -8.61 -6.38 10.19
N GLU A 64 -9.43 -5.42 10.60
CA GLU A 64 -9.41 -4.06 10.04
C GLU A 64 -8.03 -3.41 10.16
N TRP A 65 -7.39 -3.51 11.33
CA TRP A 65 -6.03 -2.98 11.52
C TRP A 65 -4.99 -3.73 10.71
N LEU A 66 -5.06 -5.06 10.69
CA LEU A 66 -4.12 -5.90 9.95
C LEU A 66 -4.21 -5.62 8.45
N THR A 67 -5.42 -5.54 7.90
CA THR A 67 -5.65 -5.30 6.47
C THR A 67 -5.24 -3.90 6.05
N GLN A 68 -5.55 -2.87 6.85
CA GLN A 68 -5.10 -1.50 6.58
C GLN A 68 -3.58 -1.39 6.69
N GLY A 69 -2.97 -1.96 7.73
CA GLY A 69 -1.53 -2.00 7.90
C GLY A 69 -0.83 -2.72 6.75
N ALA A 70 -1.36 -3.86 6.32
CA ALA A 70 -0.86 -4.62 5.19
C ALA A 70 -1.01 -3.88 3.86
N PHE A 71 -2.08 -3.13 3.65
CA PHE A 71 -2.23 -2.29 2.46
C PHE A 71 -1.20 -1.16 2.43
N PHE A 72 -0.97 -0.49 3.56
CA PHE A 72 -0.04 0.64 3.63
C PHE A 72 1.40 0.27 3.99
N HIS A 73 1.76 -0.98 4.25
CA HIS A 73 3.10 -1.32 4.77
C HIS A 73 4.27 -0.83 3.90
N ASP A 74 4.05 -0.79 2.59
CA ASP A 74 5.05 -0.45 1.57
C ASP A 74 4.85 0.96 0.99
N CYS A 75 3.96 1.78 1.56
CA CYS A 75 3.65 3.11 1.05
C CYS A 75 4.88 4.03 0.95
N GLY A 76 5.89 3.88 1.82
CA GLY A 76 7.11 4.67 1.78
C GLY A 76 7.93 4.50 0.51
N LYS A 77 7.66 3.45 -0.28
CA LYS A 77 8.27 3.24 -1.61
C LYS A 77 7.93 4.35 -2.61
N ILE A 78 6.86 5.12 -2.39
CA ILE A 78 6.58 6.32 -3.21
C ILE A 78 7.70 7.37 -3.19
N SER A 79 8.59 7.31 -2.18
CA SER A 79 9.75 8.20 -2.05
C SER A 79 10.98 7.71 -2.83
N TRP A 80 10.95 6.49 -3.36
CA TRP A 80 12.08 5.93 -4.09
C TRP A 80 12.32 6.69 -5.40
N PRO A 81 13.58 6.93 -5.77
CA PRO A 81 13.94 7.37 -7.12
C PRO A 81 13.38 6.37 -8.15
N SER A 82 12.75 6.89 -9.21
CA SER A 82 12.17 6.04 -10.26
C SER A 82 13.21 5.15 -10.94
N CYS A 83 14.49 5.53 -10.97
CA CYS A 83 15.55 4.70 -11.52
C CYS A 83 15.77 3.37 -10.77
N LEU A 84 15.27 3.22 -9.54
CA LEU A 84 15.35 1.97 -8.79
C LEU A 84 14.40 0.88 -9.32
N THR A 85 13.29 1.22 -9.97
CA THR A 85 12.31 0.22 -10.45
C THR A 85 12.86 -0.63 -11.59
N ASP A 86 13.70 -0.04 -12.44
CA ASP A 86 14.21 -0.68 -13.66
C ASP A 86 15.63 -1.27 -13.49
N LYS A 87 16.23 -1.10 -12.30
CA LYS A 87 17.62 -1.50 -12.07
C LYS A 87 17.73 -3.03 -11.93
N LYS A 88 18.50 -3.67 -12.83
CA LYS A 88 18.71 -5.13 -12.86
C LYS A 88 19.62 -5.70 -11.76
N GLY A 89 20.02 -4.86 -10.81
CA GLY A 89 20.84 -5.22 -9.66
C GLY A 89 20.95 -4.04 -8.72
N LEU A 90 20.82 -4.31 -7.42
CA LEU A 90 20.93 -3.29 -6.39
C LEU A 90 22.32 -3.35 -5.76
N ASP A 91 23.06 -2.25 -5.87
CA ASP A 91 24.32 -2.04 -5.17
C ASP A 91 24.09 -1.63 -3.69
N GLY A 92 25.18 -1.33 -2.99
CA GLY A 92 25.12 -0.97 -1.57
C GLY A 92 24.34 0.31 -1.29
N GLU A 93 24.42 1.31 -2.18
CA GLU A 93 23.70 2.58 -2.03
C GLU A 93 22.22 2.39 -2.37
N ASP A 94 21.91 1.64 -3.42
CA ASP A 94 20.54 1.28 -3.74
C ASP A 94 19.86 0.55 -2.56
N ARG A 95 20.60 -0.36 -1.91
CA ARG A 95 20.06 -1.12 -0.79
C ARG A 95 19.75 -0.23 0.41
N LYS A 96 20.56 0.80 0.65
CA LYS A 96 20.25 1.82 1.69
C LYS A 96 18.94 2.54 1.39
N LEU A 97 18.73 2.95 0.13
CA LEU A 97 17.49 3.61 -0.30
C LEU A 97 16.28 2.67 -0.18
N VAL A 98 16.41 1.42 -0.62
CA VAL A 98 15.35 0.40 -0.50
C VAL A 98 15.00 0.17 0.96
N ASN A 99 15.99 0.00 1.84
CA ASN A 99 15.76 -0.28 3.25
C ASN A 99 15.16 0.90 4.03
N ALA A 100 15.17 2.12 3.46
CA ALA A 100 14.56 3.29 4.08
C ALA A 100 13.03 3.32 3.94
N HIS A 101 12.41 2.53 3.06
CA HIS A 101 10.95 2.62 2.83
C HIS A 101 10.07 2.45 4.09
N PRO A 102 10.39 1.60 5.10
CA PRO A 102 9.53 1.47 6.28
C PRO A 102 9.55 2.71 7.17
N ILE A 103 10.68 3.44 7.21
CA ILE A 103 10.86 4.67 8.00
C ILE A 103 10.50 5.93 7.23
N ALA A 104 10.67 5.93 5.90
CA ALA A 104 10.31 7.04 5.04
C ALA A 104 8.83 7.40 5.17
N TRP A 105 7.99 6.41 5.49
CA TRP A 105 6.58 6.62 5.76
C TRP A 105 6.30 7.54 6.95
N GLU A 106 7.09 7.45 8.02
CA GLU A 106 6.92 8.29 9.20
C GLU A 106 7.04 9.78 8.86
N TYR A 107 7.96 10.13 7.96
CA TYR A 107 8.13 11.50 7.48
C TYR A 107 6.90 12.01 6.72
N TYR A 108 6.27 11.16 5.90
CA TYR A 108 5.09 11.54 5.13
C TYR A 108 3.82 11.64 5.98
N LEU A 109 3.63 10.77 6.97
CA LEU A 109 2.46 10.84 7.87
C LEU A 109 2.43 12.12 8.71
N ARG A 110 3.58 12.72 9.03
CA ARG A 110 3.65 13.97 9.81
C ARG A 110 3.13 15.19 9.04
N GLU A 111 2.99 15.08 7.72
CA GLU A 111 2.46 16.15 6.86
C GLU A 111 0.98 15.94 6.47
N TYR A 112 0.31 14.96 7.07
CA TYR A 112 -1.12 14.67 6.93
C TYR A 112 -1.85 14.70 8.27
#